data_AF-A0A954R9N5-F1
#
_entry.id   AF-A0A954R9N5-F1
#
_cell.length_a   1.000
_cell.length_b   1.000
_cell.length_c   1.000
_cell.angle_alpha   90.00
_cell.angle_beta   90.00
_cell.angle_gamma   90.00
#
_symmetry.space_group_name_H-M   'P 1'
#
loop_
_entity.id
_entity.type
_entity.pdbx_description
1 polymer ?
#
loop_
_entity_poly.entity_id
_entity_poly.type
_entity_poly.pdbx_seq_one_letter_code
_entity_poly.pdbx_strand_id
1 'polypeptide(L)'
;MQCRQTWPAVALMLIGTACSAADLPVEIPAEFAARDTLDIGEESNEDARQCLQGLVWKPQAFAVRCEAGQSGRGDLLVRFPSPVASGDERNDSVSMEWY
;
A
#
# COMPACT_ATOMS: atom_id res chain seq x y z
N MET A 1 22.25 -34.12 52.83
CA MET A 1 21.30 -33.15 53.40
C MET A 1 21.98 -31.79 53.47
N GLN A 2 21.55 -30.83 52.65
CA GLN A 2 21.75 -29.35 52.70
C GLN A 2 21.52 -28.82 51.27
N CYS A 3 20.28 -28.51 50.89
CA CYS A 3 19.48 -27.31 51.16
C CYS A 3 19.83 -26.12 50.24
N ARG A 4 19.09 -26.11 49.11
CA ARG A 4 18.70 -25.04 48.17
C ARG A 4 19.10 -23.59 48.52
N GLN A 5 19.67 -22.87 47.54
CA GLN A 5 19.31 -21.47 47.29
C GLN A 5 19.05 -21.26 45.80
N THR A 6 17.87 -20.71 45.53
CA THR A 6 17.23 -20.48 44.24
C THR A 6 17.26 -18.98 43.92
N TRP A 7 17.75 -18.59 42.75
CA TRP A 7 17.49 -17.26 42.17
C TRP A 7 16.54 -17.42 40.98
N PRO A 8 15.35 -16.80 40.97
CA PRO A 8 14.53 -16.78 39.77
C PRO A 8 15.12 -15.77 38.78
N ALA A 9 15.48 -16.26 37.60
CA ALA A 9 15.79 -15.43 36.44
C ALA A 9 14.56 -14.56 36.12
N VAL A 10 14.72 -13.24 36.22
CA VAL A 10 13.71 -12.27 35.76
C VAL A 10 13.73 -12.31 34.24
N ALA A 11 12.78 -13.06 33.66
CA ALA A 11 12.52 -13.06 32.24
C ALA A 11 11.83 -11.73 31.87
N LEU A 12 12.58 -10.82 31.23
CA LEU A 12 12.06 -9.60 30.64
C LEU A 12 11.21 -9.99 29.41
N MET A 13 9.91 -10.17 29.61
CA MET A 13 8.95 -10.36 28.52
C MET A 13 8.84 -9.06 27.73
N LEU A 14 9.43 -9.04 26.53
CA LEU A 14 9.11 -8.08 25.49
C LEU A 14 7.68 -8.37 25.03
N ILE A 15 6.71 -7.61 25.55
CA ILE A 15 5.34 -7.61 25.05
C ILE A 15 5.40 -7.03 23.63
N GLY A 16 5.39 -7.92 22.63
CA GLY A 16 5.22 -7.52 21.24
C GLY A 16 3.83 -6.92 21.08
N THR A 17 3.76 -5.62 20.86
CA THR A 17 2.51 -4.94 20.51
C THR A 17 2.10 -5.43 19.12
N ALA A 18 1.12 -6.33 19.06
CA ALA A 18 0.45 -6.65 17.81
C ALA A 18 -0.31 -5.41 17.35
N CYS A 19 0.06 -4.87 16.18
CA CYS A 19 -0.75 -3.88 15.49
C CYS A 19 -2.04 -4.58 15.08
N SER A 20 -3.16 -4.24 15.72
CA SER A 20 -4.45 -4.87 15.39
C SER A 20 -4.84 -4.46 13.98
N ALA A 21 -4.95 -5.45 13.08
CA ALA A 21 -5.67 -5.27 11.83
C ALA A 21 -7.13 -4.97 12.19
N ALA A 22 -7.73 -3.98 11.53
CA ALA A 22 -9.16 -3.71 11.68
C ALA A 22 -9.95 -4.96 11.25
N ASP A 23 -10.95 -5.36 12.05
CA ASP A 23 -11.87 -6.43 11.68
C ASP A 23 -12.75 -5.95 10.52
N LEU A 24 -12.36 -6.31 9.30
CA LEU A 24 -13.17 -6.06 8.11
C LEU A 24 -14.34 -7.04 8.10
N PRO A 25 -15.58 -6.58 7.83
CA PRO A 25 -16.75 -7.46 7.77
C PRO A 25 -16.74 -8.42 6.56
N VAL A 26 -15.70 -8.35 5.71
CA VAL A 26 -15.54 -9.15 4.49
C VAL A 26 -14.07 -9.53 4.35
N GLU A 27 -13.80 -10.80 4.04
CA GLU A 27 -12.46 -11.26 3.66
C GLU A 27 -12.12 -10.72 2.27
N ILE A 28 -11.25 -9.71 2.21
CA ILE A 28 -10.78 -9.14 0.94
C ILE A 28 -9.53 -9.90 0.49
N PRO A 29 -9.50 -10.42 -0.77
CA PRO A 29 -8.28 -10.94 -1.36
C PRO A 29 -7.10 -9.97 -1.22
N ALA A 30 -5.93 -10.50 -0.90
CA ALA A 30 -4.73 -9.67 -0.72
C ALA A 30 -4.28 -8.97 -2.02
N GLU A 31 -4.61 -9.53 -3.20
CA GLU A 31 -4.17 -9.00 -4.49
C GLU A 31 -5.24 -9.15 -5.58
N PHE A 32 -5.34 -8.14 -6.45
CA PHE A 32 -6.25 -8.07 -7.59
C PHE A 32 -5.51 -7.66 -8.86
N ALA A 33 -5.91 -8.23 -10.00
CA ALA A 33 -5.49 -7.73 -11.30
C ALA A 33 -6.39 -6.56 -11.74
N ALA A 34 -5.77 -5.45 -12.12
CA ALA A 34 -6.44 -4.25 -12.59
C ALA A 34 -5.86 -3.79 -13.94
N ARG A 35 -6.59 -2.92 -14.63
CA ARG A 35 -6.16 -2.29 -15.88
C ARG A 35 -6.67 -0.88 -15.93
N ASP A 36 -5.78 0.06 -16.24
CA ASP A 36 -6.20 1.40 -16.61
C ASP A 36 -6.90 1.34 -17.98
N THR A 37 -8.14 1.82 -18.01
CA THR A 37 -8.99 1.87 -19.20
C THR A 37 -9.23 3.30 -19.68
N LEU A 38 -8.57 4.29 -19.08
CA LEU A 38 -8.72 5.68 -19.46
C LEU A 38 -8.21 5.89 -20.89
N ASP A 39 -9.11 6.32 -21.78
CA ASP A 39 -8.76 6.81 -23.11
C ASP A 39 -8.72 8.34 -23.05
N ILE A 40 -7.53 8.90 -23.19
CA ILE A 40 -7.26 10.34 -23.06
C ILE A 40 -7.65 11.08 -24.36
N GLY A 41 -7.88 10.34 -25.46
CA GLY A 41 -8.20 10.90 -26.77
C GLY A 41 -7.01 11.61 -27.44
N GLU A 42 -7.30 12.38 -28.48
CA GLU A 42 -6.31 13.18 -29.21
C GLU A 42 -6.58 14.68 -29.04
N GLU A 43 -5.52 15.47 -28.82
CA GLU A 43 -5.59 16.92 -28.80
C GLU A 43 -5.27 17.49 -30.18
N SER A 44 -6.23 18.23 -30.74
CA SER A 44 -6.18 18.82 -32.08
C SER A 44 -5.27 20.05 -32.18
N ASN A 45 -5.12 20.80 -31.08
CA ASN A 45 -4.28 21.99 -31.03
C ASN A 45 -2.83 21.60 -30.74
N GLU A 46 -1.92 21.98 -31.64
CA GLU A 46 -0.51 21.60 -31.55
C GLU A 46 0.21 22.10 -30.28
N ASP A 47 -0.07 23.34 -29.86
CA ASP A 47 0.54 23.92 -28.66
C ASP A 47 0.05 23.21 -27.39
N ALA A 48 -1.26 22.95 -27.30
CA ALA A 48 -1.84 22.18 -26.19
C ALA A 48 -1.31 20.73 -26.18
N ARG A 49 -1.20 20.09 -27.35
CA ARG A 49 -0.65 18.74 -27.50
C ARG A 49 0.80 18.66 -27.02
N GLN A 50 1.62 19.68 -27.30
CA GLN A 50 2.99 19.76 -26.78
C GLN A 50 3.01 19.94 -25.27
N CYS A 51 2.14 20.78 -24.70
CA CYS A 51 2.00 20.94 -23.25
C CYS A 51 1.63 19.64 -22.53
N LEU A 52 0.87 18.76 -23.17
CA LEU A 52 0.46 17.47 -22.60
C LEU A 52 1.54 16.38 -22.71
N GLN A 53 2.62 16.61 -23.45
CA GLN A 53 3.71 15.63 -23.55
C GLN A 53 4.33 15.39 -22.17
N GLY A 54 4.36 14.12 -21.76
CA GLY A 54 4.87 13.71 -20.44
C GLY A 54 3.83 13.72 -19.31
N LEU A 55 2.63 14.26 -19.54
CA LEU A 55 1.50 14.15 -18.60
C LEU A 55 0.55 13.00 -18.98
N VAL A 56 0.54 12.62 -20.25
CA VAL A 56 -0.22 11.49 -20.78
C VAL A 56 0.56 10.20 -20.51
N TRP A 57 0.04 9.34 -19.64
CA TRP A 57 0.59 8.00 -19.44
C TRP A 57 -0.11 6.98 -20.33
N LYS A 58 0.59 5.86 -20.60
CA LYS A 58 0.07 4.76 -21.40
C LYS A 58 -0.80 3.86 -20.51
N PRO A 59 -2.07 3.60 -20.86
CA PRO A 59 -2.91 2.66 -20.12
C PRO A 59 -2.29 1.26 -20.11
N GLN A 60 -2.22 0.64 -18.93
CA GLN A 60 -1.60 -0.67 -18.74
C GLN A 60 -2.28 -1.50 -17.65
N ALA A 61 -2.01 -2.80 -17.65
CA ALA A 61 -2.42 -3.71 -16.58
C ALA A 61 -1.43 -3.60 -15.41
N PHE A 62 -1.94 -3.76 -14.18
CA PHE A 62 -1.15 -3.73 -12.96
C PHE A 62 -1.81 -4.55 -11.84
N ALA A 63 -1.03 -4.88 -10.82
CA ALA A 63 -1.51 -5.53 -9.62
C ALA A 63 -1.86 -4.50 -8.54
N VAL A 64 -2.98 -4.72 -7.86
CA VAL A 64 -3.43 -3.95 -6.70
C VAL A 64 -3.32 -4.83 -5.47
N ARG A 65 -2.65 -4.35 -4.43
CA ARG A 65 -2.55 -5.04 -3.14
C ARG A 65 -3.40 -4.33 -2.09
N CYS A 66 -4.15 -5.10 -1.32
CA CYS A 66 -4.88 -4.61 -0.16
C CYS A 66 -4.15 -5.04 1.12
N GLU A 67 -3.88 -4.07 1.98
CA GLU A 67 -3.28 -4.25 3.30
C GLU A 67 -4.26 -3.76 4.37
N ALA A 68 -4.09 -4.25 5.60
CA ALA A 68 -4.84 -3.72 6.73
C ALA A 68 -4.60 -2.20 6.87
N GLY A 69 -5.67 -1.48 7.21
CA GLY A 69 -5.60 -0.06 7.53
C GLY A 69 -4.62 0.24 8.67
N GLN A 70 -4.14 1.48 8.71
CA GLN A 70 -3.34 1.97 9.82
C GLN A 70 -4.26 2.51 10.93
N SER A 71 -3.83 2.39 12.19
CA SER A 71 -4.60 2.89 13.34
C SER A 71 -5.00 4.35 13.18
N GLY A 72 -6.30 4.64 13.29
CA GLY A 72 -6.86 5.99 13.14
C GLY A 72 -6.93 6.49 11.69
N ARG A 73 -6.75 5.60 10.70
CA ARG A 73 -6.95 5.86 9.27
C ARG A 73 -8.01 4.90 8.72
N GLY A 74 -8.22 4.94 7.40
CA GLY A 74 -9.17 4.05 6.72
C GLY A 74 -8.99 2.57 7.06
N ASP A 75 -10.05 1.80 6.87
CA ASP A 75 -10.16 0.36 7.13
C ASP A 75 -9.12 -0.47 6.34
N LEU A 76 -8.77 -0.02 5.14
CA LEU A 76 -7.79 -0.66 4.26
C LEU A 76 -6.80 0.34 3.68
N LEU A 77 -5.61 -0.17 3.41
CA LEU A 77 -4.59 0.52 2.63
C LEU A 77 -4.39 -0.20 1.31
N VAL A 78 -4.79 0.44 0.22
CA VAL A 78 -4.69 -0.09 -1.14
C VAL A 78 -3.41 0.45 -1.78
N ARG A 79 -2.61 -0.42 -2.39
CA ARG A 79 -1.35 -0.07 -3.06
C ARG A 79 -1.29 -0.59 -4.48
N PHE A 80 -0.70 0.21 -5.37
CA PHE A 80 -0.43 -0.17 -6.75
C PHE A 80 0.69 0.72 -7.32
N PRO A 81 1.39 0.29 -8.40
CA PRO A 81 2.45 1.09 -8.99
C PRO A 81 1.91 2.37 -9.64
N SER A 82 2.66 3.46 -9.51
CA SER A 82 2.47 4.66 -10.32
C SER A 82 2.80 4.34 -11.80
N PRO A 83 2.08 4.92 -12.77
CA PRO A 83 2.43 4.78 -14.18
C PRO A 83 3.72 5.52 -14.56
N VAL A 84 4.18 6.44 -13.72
CA VAL A 84 5.43 7.20 -13.92
C VAL A 84 6.54 6.56 -13.07
N ALA A 85 7.58 6.07 -13.75
CA ALA A 85 8.80 5.58 -13.09
C ALA A 85 9.79 6.74 -12.92
N SER A 86 9.77 7.36 -11.74
CA SER A 86 10.66 8.46 -11.35
C SER A 86 12.04 7.97 -10.89
N GLY A 87 12.16 6.68 -10.56
CA GLY A 87 13.37 6.10 -9.98
C GLY A 87 13.45 6.23 -8.46
N ASP A 88 12.44 6.84 -7.83
CA ASP A 88 12.21 6.80 -6.39
C ASP A 88 11.06 5.84 -6.10
N GLU A 89 11.37 4.71 -5.46
CA GLU A 89 10.40 3.65 -5.15
C GLU A 89 9.16 4.15 -4.39
N ARG A 90 9.29 5.23 -3.61
CA ARG A 90 8.16 5.80 -2.85
C ARG A 90 7.23 6.57 -3.76
N ASN A 91 7.78 7.35 -4.70
CA ASN A 91 6.99 8.11 -5.67
C ASN A 91 6.41 7.21 -6.76
N ASP A 92 7.06 6.06 -6.99
CA ASP A 92 6.63 5.06 -7.95
C ASP A 92 5.55 4.12 -7.37
N SER A 93 5.11 4.37 -6.13
CA SER A 93 4.03 3.64 -5.46
C SER A 93 2.88 4.57 -5.08
N VAL A 94 1.67 4.22 -5.52
CA VAL A 94 0.44 4.87 -5.07
C VAL A 94 -0.09 4.17 -3.82
N SER A 95 -0.63 4.96 -2.89
CA SER A 95 -1.32 4.47 -1.69
C SER A 95 -2.67 5.17 -1.57
N MET A 96 -3.74 4.40 -1.39
CA MET A 96 -5.10 4.89 -1.22
C MET A 96 -5.68 4.32 0.08
N GLU A 97 -6.14 5.21 0.95
CA GLU A 97 -6.88 4.82 2.15
C GLU A 97 -8.35 4.62 1.79
N TRP A 98 -8.94 3.52 2.26
CA TRP A 98 -10.33 3.17 2.02
C TRP A 98 -11.10 3.18 3.35
N TYR A 99 -12.27 3.81 3.39
CA TYR A 99 -13.09 4.06 4.58
C TYR A 99 -14.50 3.45 4.44
#